data_AF-A0A1D6PL44-F1
#
_entry.id   AF-A0A1D6PL44-F1
#
_cell.length_a   1.000
_cell.length_b   1.000
_cell.length_c   1.000
_cell.angle_alpha   90.00
_cell.angle_beta   90.00
_cell.angle_gamma   90.00
#
_symmetry.space_group_name_H-M   'P 1'
#
loop_
_entity.id
_entity.type
_entity.pdbx_description
1 polymer ?
#
loop_
_entity_poly.entity_id
_entity_poly.type
_entity_poly.pdbx_seq_one_letter_code
_entity_poly.pdbx_strand_id
1 'polypeptide(L)' 'MELAKLLDRVPIPVKEGLEEPSAKINGLLQAYISRLKLEGLSLSSDIVYIRQSVAGLDLNRSEAHH' A
#
# COMPACT_ATOMS: atom_id res chain seq x y z
N MET A 1 -16.81 -6.31 1.16
CA MET A 1 -15.67 -5.84 0.34
C MET A 1 -14.40 -5.86 1.19
N GLU A 2 -13.30 -6.41 0.68
CA GLU A 2 -12.01 -6.48 1.39
C GLU A 2 -11.37 -5.09 1.56
N LEU A 3 -11.51 -4.21 0.56
CA LEU A 3 -11.02 -2.83 0.62
C LEU A 3 -11.66 -2.03 1.77
N ALA A 4 -12.97 -2.14 1.96
CA ALA A 4 -13.66 -1.45 3.06
C ALA A 4 -13.13 -1.88 4.44
N LYS A 5 -12.82 -3.17 4.63
CA LYS A 5 -12.19 -3.68 5.87
C LYS A 5 -10.75 -3.18 6.04
N LEU A 6 -10.02 -2.99 4.95
CA LEU A 6 -8.69 -2.42 4.99
C LEU A 6 -8.73 -0.96 5.42
N LEU A 7 -9.63 -0.16 4.81
CA LEU A 7 -9.77 1.27 5.09
C LEU A 7 -10.20 1.57 6.54
N ASP A 8 -10.87 0.62 7.20
CA ASP A 8 -11.20 0.72 8.63
C ASP A 8 -9.98 0.50 9.56
N ARG A 9 -8.93 -0.16 9.07
CA ARG A 9 -7.75 -0.55 9.85
C ARG A 9 -6.54 0.34 9.63
N VAL A 10 -6.56 1.20 8.61
CA VAL A 10 -5.43 2.10 8.31
C VAL A 10 -5.39 3.28 9.28
N PRO A 11 -4.20 3.79 9.63
CA PRO A 11 -4.06 4.85 10.63
C PRO A 11 -4.59 6.22 10.14
N ILE A 12 -4.59 6.49 8.84
CA ILE A 12 -5.03 7.76 8.27
C ILE A 12 -6.32 7.53 7.44
N PRO A 13 -7.44 8.17 7.81
CA PRO A 13 -8.69 8.07 7.06
C PRO A 13 -8.52 8.48 5.60
N VAL A 14 -8.97 7.60 4.69
CA VAL A 14 -9.03 7.83 3.25
C VAL A 14 -10.32 8.59 2.94
N LYS A 15 -10.20 9.74 2.26
CA LYS A 15 -11.35 10.63 1.98
C LYS A 15 -12.04 10.28 0.66
N GLU A 16 -11.36 9.51 -0.17
CA GLU A 16 -11.82 9.04 -1.47
C GLU A 16 -12.89 7.95 -1.32
N GLY A 17 -13.86 7.94 -2.24
CA GLY A 17 -14.90 6.90 -2.26
C GLY A 17 -14.33 5.52 -2.57
N LEU A 18 -14.98 4.46 -2.09
CA LEU A 18 -14.54 3.06 -2.32
C LEU A 18 -14.44 2.66 -3.80
N GLU A 19 -15.16 3.37 -4.67
CA GLU A 19 -15.17 3.17 -6.12
C GLU A 19 -13.99 3.87 -6.81
N GLU A 20 -13.37 4.83 -6.13
CA GLU A 20 -12.23 5.57 -6.66
C GLU A 20 -10.97 4.70 -6.56
N PRO A 21 -10.20 4.53 -7.65
CA PRO A 21 -8.96 3.75 -7.62
C PRO A 21 -7.92 4.33 -6.64
N SER A 22 -7.97 5.65 -6.40
CA SER A 22 -7.15 6.35 -5.41
C SER A 22 -7.35 5.83 -3.98
N ALA A 23 -8.59 5.45 -3.61
CA ALA A 23 -8.87 4.93 -2.27
C ALA A 23 -8.12 3.61 -2.02
N LYS A 24 -8.04 2.76 -3.05
CA LYS A 24 -7.31 1.49 -3.01
C LYS A 24 -5.81 1.71 -2.86
N ILE A 25 -5.23 2.62 -3.63
CA ILE A 25 -3.80 2.94 -3.57
C ILE A 25 -3.43 3.50 -2.20
N ASN A 26 -4.19 4.47 -1.68
CA ASN A 26 -3.96 5.06 -0.37
C ASN A 26 -4.06 4.03 0.74
N GLY A 27 -5.09 3.18 0.72
CA GLY A 27 -5.27 2.11 1.72
C GLY A 27 -4.11 1.09 1.70
N LEU A 28 -3.69 0.64 0.52
CA LEU A 28 -2.60 -0.32 0.38
C LEU A 28 -1.24 0.25 0.78
N LEU A 29 -0.95 1.51 0.43
CA LEU A 29 0.30 2.17 0.83
C LEU A 29 0.40 2.31 2.35
N GLN A 30 -0.69 2.75 2.99
CA GLN A 30 -0.74 2.85 4.44
C GLN A 30 -0.62 1.48 5.12
N ALA A 31 -1.25 0.45 4.56
CA ALA A 31 -1.11 -0.92 5.04
C ALA A 31 0.32 -1.44 4.91
N TYR A 32 1.03 -1.10 3.83
CA TYR A 32 2.43 -1.43 3.62
C TYR A 32 3.32 -0.78 4.68
N ILE A 33 3.20 0.55 4.86
CA ILE A 33 3.99 1.31 5.84
C ILE A 33 3.71 0.83 7.26
N SER A 34 2.43 0.58 7.57
CA SER A 34 1.98 0.12 8.89
C SER A 34 2.18 -1.38 9.12
N ARG A 35 2.74 -2.11 8.15
CA ARG A 35 2.95 -3.57 8.16
C ARG A 35 1.68 -4.35 8.54
N LEU A 36 0.52 -3.88 8.09
CA LEU A 36 -0.76 -4.53 8.36
C LEU A 36 -0.85 -5.85 7.59
N LYS A 37 -1.40 -6.87 8.26
CA LYS A 37 -1.76 -8.13 7.60
C LYS A 37 -2.98 -7.89 6.71
N LEU A 38 -2.79 -7.99 5.40
CA LEU A 38 -3.86 -8.02 4.42
C LEU A 38 -4.52 -9.40 4.45
N GLU A 39 -5.84 -9.41 4.52
CA GLU A 39 -6.65 -10.62 4.35
C GLU A 39 -7.13 -10.65 2.90
N GLY A 40 -6.80 -11.71 2.17
CA GLY A 40 -7.20 -11.89 0.76
C GLY A 40 -6.05 -11.88 -0.24
N LEU A 41 -6.07 -12.83 -1.18
CA LEU A 41 -5.07 -12.95 -2.24
C LEU A 41 -5.08 -11.74 -3.19
N SER A 42 -6.25 -11.11 -3.41
CA SER A 42 -6.39 -10.00 -4.35
C SER A 42 -5.58 -8.76 -3.94
N LEU A 43 -5.71 -8.33 -2.68
CA LEU A 43 -4.99 -7.15 -2.16
C LEU A 43 -3.48 -7.42 -1.99
N SER A 44 -3.10 -8.69 -1.79
CA SER A 44 -1.69 -9.07 -1.68
C SER A 44 -0.90 -8.92 -2.99
N SER A 45 -1.54 -9.10 -4.15
CA SER A 45 -0.89 -8.85 -5.44
C SER A 45 -0.64 -7.35 -5.67
N ASP A 46 -1.61 -6.50 -5.33
CA ASP A 46 -1.47 -5.05 -5.50
C ASP A 46 -0.40 -4.45 -4.57
N ILE A 47 -0.27 -4.97 -3.34
CA ILE A 47 0.76 -4.45 -2.41
C ILE A 47 2.17 -4.86 -2.82
N VAL A 48 2.34 -6.01 -3.51
CA VAL A 48 3.65 -6.41 -4.08
C VAL A 48 4.07 -5.44 -5.16
N TYR A 49 3.15 -5.02 -6.04
CA TYR A 49 3.42 -4.00 -7.05
C TYR A 49 3.85 -2.68 -6.40
N ILE A 50 3.08 -2.17 -5.43
CA ILE A 50 3.44 -0.94 -4.69
C ILE A 50 4.81 -1.07 -4.02
N ARG A 51 5.07 -2.21 -3.36
CA ARG A 51 6.36 -2.48 -2.71
C ARG A 51 7.52 -2.49 -3.70
N GLN A 52 7.35 -3.09 -4.86
CA GLN A 52 8.38 -3.11 -5.91
C GLN A 52 8.63 -1.71 -6.49
N SER A 53 7.57 -0.92 -6.72
CA SER A 53 7.71 0.46 -7.17
C SER A 53 8.42 1.36 -6.15
N VAL A 54 8.16 1.19 -4.86
CA VAL A 54 8.83 1.93 -3.79
C VAL A 54 10.25 1.43 -3.56
N ALA A 55 10.49 0.12 -3.58
CA ALA A 55 11.83 -0.46 -3.44
C ALA A 55 12.75 -0.09 -4.61
N GLY A 56 12.22 -0.01 -5.83
CA GLY A 56 12.96 0.49 -6.98
C GLY A 56 13.44 1.94 -6.81
N LEU A 57 12.71 2.76 -6.04
CA LEU A 57 13.12 4.12 -5.69
C LEU A 57 14.21 4.16 -4.59
N ASP A 58 14.27 3.14 -3.74
CA ASP A 58 15.16 3.08 -2.57
C ASP A 58 16.54 2.48 -2.92
N LEU A 59 16.63 1.62 -3.95
CA LEU A 59 17.86 0.89 -4.30
C LEU A 59 18.94 1.71 -5.02
N ASN A 60 18.70 2.97 -5.40
CA ASN A 60 19.72 3.81 -6.06
C ASN A 60 20.47 4.76 -5.12
N ARG A 61 20.26 4.69 -3.79
CA ARG A 61 20.91 5.59 -2.82
C ARG A 61 22.05 4.95 -2.01
N SER A 62 22.29 3.65 -2.19
CA SER A 62 23.31 2.90 -1.43
C SER A 62 24.61 2.61 -2.18
N GLU A 63 24.84 3.24 -3.34
CA GLU A 63 26.12 3.10 -4.08
C GLU A 63 26.86 4.44 -4.29
N ALA A 64 26.51 5.49 -3.54
CA ALA A 64 27.19 6.80 -3.60
C ALA A 64 28.21 7.04 -2.48
N HIS A 65 28.55 6.00 -1.70
CA HIS A 65 29.61 6.06 -0.69
C HIS A 65 30.53 4.84 -0.81
N HIS A 66 31.36 4.84 -1.85
CA HIS A 66 32.71 4.29 -1.78
C HIS A 66 33.66 5.14 -2.64
#